data_AF-A0A662YS45-F1
#
_entry.id   AF-A0A662YS45-F1
#
_cell.length_a   1.000
_cell.length_b   1.000
_cell.length_c   1.000
_cell.angle_alpha   90.00
_cell.angle_beta   90.00
_cell.angle_gamma   90.00
#
_symmetry.space_group_name_H-M   'P 1'
#
loop_
_entity.id
_entity.type
_entity.pdbx_description
1 polymer ?
#
loop_
_entity_poly.entity_id
_entity_poly.type
_entity_poly.pdbx_seq_one_letter_code
_entity_poly.pdbx_strand_id
1 'polypeptide(L)'
;MPPPADIVKVAIEWPGAFPKLMEIDQKKPLSSVIKEVCEGWSLGNHENFALQHADVTKFYITEKNRNEIKNGAILLLTSSPAQTAQQLHERIQSSSMDAKLEALKDLASSSRDITFAQEFINLDGISLLTQMVESGTE
;
A
#
# COMPACT_ATOMS: atom_id res chain seq x y z
N MET A 1 33.74 9.57 -4.85
CA MET A 1 33.17 9.65 -3.50
C MET A 1 32.12 8.55 -3.40
N PRO A 2 32.16 7.65 -2.41
CA PRO A 2 31.08 6.68 -2.26
C PRO A 2 29.76 7.44 -2.06
N PRO A 3 28.63 6.96 -2.62
CA PRO A 3 27.33 7.56 -2.31
C PRO A 3 27.14 7.57 -0.79
N PRO A 4 26.53 8.62 -0.21
CA PRO A 4 26.20 8.64 1.20
C PRO A 4 25.43 7.36 1.56
N ALA A 5 25.79 6.70 2.67
CA ALA A 5 25.17 5.44 3.07
C ALA A 5 23.65 5.54 3.27
N ASP A 6 23.14 6.76 3.45
CA ASP A 6 21.73 7.06 3.67
C ASP A 6 20.93 7.31 2.38
N ILE A 7 21.56 7.23 1.20
CA ILE A 7 20.87 7.43 -0.09
C ILE A 7 20.72 6.08 -0.80
N VAL A 8 19.49 5.75 -1.15
CA VAL A 8 19.16 4.56 -1.96
C VAL A 8 18.54 4.95 -3.29
N LYS A 9 19.05 4.38 -4.38
CA LYS A 9 18.54 4.60 -5.74
C LYS A 9 17.48 3.55 -6.04
N VAL A 10 16.29 3.99 -6.45
CA VAL A 10 15.14 3.12 -6.72
C VAL A 10 14.46 3.49 -8.03
N ALA A 11 13.68 2.57 -8.58
CA ALA A 11 12.66 2.85 -9.57
C ALA A 11 11.29 2.82 -8.89
N ILE A 12 10.45 3.81 -9.14
CA ILE A 12 9.07 3.85 -8.61
C ILE A 12 8.10 3.78 -9.79
N GLU A 13 7.17 2.84 -9.74
CA GLU A 13 6.17 2.61 -10.77
C GLU A 13 4.79 3.12 -10.35
N TRP A 14 4.01 3.53 -11.35
CA TRP A 14 2.61 3.92 -11.20
C TRP A 14 1.83 3.46 -12.44
N PRO A 15 0.61 2.91 -12.29
CA PRO A 15 -0.17 2.41 -13.43
C PRO A 15 -0.34 3.46 -14.54
N GLY A 16 -0.01 3.06 -15.76
CA GLY A 16 -0.16 3.92 -16.95
C GLY A 16 0.91 5.01 -17.09
N ALA A 17 1.95 5.03 -16.24
CA ALA A 17 3.06 5.97 -16.35
C ALA A 17 4.41 5.24 -16.50
N PHE A 18 5.39 5.92 -17.08
CA PHE A 18 6.76 5.43 -17.08
C PHE A 18 7.36 5.46 -15.66
N PRO A 19 8.12 4.43 -15.26
CA PRO A 19 8.79 4.40 -13.96
C PRO A 19 9.71 5.62 -13.77
N LYS A 20 9.74 6.16 -12.55
CA LYS A 20 10.64 7.24 -12.16
C LYS A 20 11.85 6.70 -11.43
N LEU A 21 13.04 7.06 -11.90
CA LEU A 21 14.28 6.80 -11.18
C LEU A 21 14.50 7.90 -10.15
N MET A 22 14.61 7.53 -8.87
CA MET A 22 14.69 8.48 -7.77
C MET A 22 15.75 8.07 -6.76
N GLU A 23 16.32 9.06 -6.08
CA GLU A 23 17.19 8.86 -4.94
C GLU A 23 16.39 9.14 -3.66
N ILE A 24 16.14 8.11 -2.87
CA ILE A 24 15.49 8.24 -1.57
C ILE A 24 16.57 8.52 -0.53
N ASP A 25 16.50 9.71 0.07
CA ASP A 25 17.26 10.05 1.27
C ASP A 25 16.55 9.45 2.50
N GLN A 26 17.20 8.47 3.13
CA GLN A 26 16.71 7.76 4.31
C GLN A 26 16.55 8.67 5.54
N LYS A 27 17.09 9.89 5.52
CA LYS A 27 16.90 10.90 6.56
C LYS A 27 15.67 11.78 6.36
N LYS A 28 15.14 11.88 5.14
CA LYS A 28 13.89 12.62 4.87
C LYS A 28 12.68 11.78 5.28
N PRO A 29 11.62 12.35 5.89
CA PRO A 29 10.40 11.60 6.15
C PRO A 29 9.83 10.96 4.87
N LEU A 30 9.32 9.73 4.99
CA LEU A 30 8.73 8.99 3.88
C LEU A 30 7.55 9.75 3.24
N SER A 31 6.79 10.50 4.05
CA SER A 31 5.73 11.40 3.56
C SER A 31 6.26 12.48 2.61
N SER A 32 7.47 12.99 2.82
CA SER A 32 8.10 13.96 1.91
C SER A 32 8.53 13.30 0.61
N VAL A 33 9.02 12.06 0.67
CA VAL A 33 9.35 11.25 -0.51
C VAL A 33 8.10 10.98 -1.34
N ILE A 34 7.01 10.51 -0.71
CA ILE A 34 5.74 10.25 -1.38
C ILE A 34 5.21 11.52 -2.06
N LYS A 35 5.28 12.66 -1.36
CA LYS A 35 4.90 13.96 -1.93
C LYS A 35 5.70 14.28 -3.20
N GLU A 36 7.02 14.13 -3.18
CA GLU A 36 7.89 14.37 -4.35
C GLU A 36 7.54 13.44 -5.53
N VAL A 37 7.26 12.16 -5.24
CA VAL A 37 6.84 11.16 -6.24
C VAL A 37 5.51 11.58 -6.89
N CYS A 38 4.51 11.92 -6.06
CA CYS A 38 3.19 12.37 -6.51
C CYS A 38 3.28 13.64 -7.36
N GLU A 39 4.05 14.64 -6.92
CA GLU A 39 4.32 15.87 -7.68
C GLU A 39 4.92 15.56 -9.06
N GLY A 40 5.83 14.57 -9.12
CA GLY A 40 6.44 14.14 -10.37
C GLY A 40 5.44 13.59 -11.42
N TRP A 41 4.27 13.09 -11.00
CA TRP A 41 3.20 12.61 -11.88
C TRP A 41 1.95 13.52 -11.83
N SER A 42 2.05 14.70 -11.22
CA SER A 42 0.93 15.62 -11.03
C SER A 42 -0.26 15.00 -10.30
N LEU A 43 0.00 14.09 -9.35
CA LEU A 43 -1.00 13.46 -8.50
C LEU A 43 -1.27 14.38 -7.29
N GLY A 44 -2.53 14.78 -7.11
CA GLY A 44 -2.97 15.50 -5.90
C GLY A 44 -3.14 14.57 -4.70
N ASN A 45 -3.36 15.14 -3.52
CA ASN A 45 -3.67 14.41 -2.27
C ASN A 45 -2.64 13.32 -1.94
N HIS A 46 -1.35 13.69 -1.83
CA HIS A 46 -0.26 12.74 -1.61
C HIS A 46 -0.42 11.90 -0.32
N GLU A 47 -1.17 12.40 0.66
CA GLU A 47 -1.52 11.69 1.90
C GLU A 47 -2.36 10.43 1.66
N ASN A 48 -3.01 10.33 0.51
CA ASN A 48 -3.77 9.16 0.10
C ASN A 48 -2.91 8.05 -0.51
N PHE A 49 -1.61 8.28 -0.70
CA PHE A 49 -0.71 7.32 -1.32
C PHE A 49 0.31 6.75 -0.33
N ALA A 50 0.84 5.59 -0.68
CA ALA A 50 1.95 4.95 0.01
C ALA A 50 2.86 4.22 -1.00
N LEU A 51 4.02 3.77 -0.51
CA LEU A 51 4.93 2.93 -1.28
C LEU A 51 4.78 1.46 -0.87
N GLN A 52 4.88 0.56 -1.84
CA GLN A 52 5.01 -0.89 -1.64
C GLN A 52 6.26 -1.42 -2.34
N HIS A 53 6.76 -2.56 -1.89
CA HIS A 53 7.73 -3.33 -2.69
C HIS A 53 7.06 -3.87 -3.96
N ALA A 54 7.75 -3.83 -5.11
CA ALA A 54 7.23 -4.40 -6.36
C ALA A 54 7.47 -5.93 -6.49
N ASP A 55 7.67 -6.63 -5.37
CA ASP A 55 7.86 -8.08 -5.35
C ASP A 55 6.54 -8.84 -5.11
N VAL A 56 6.64 -10.16 -4.89
CA VAL A 56 5.47 -11.03 -4.69
C VAL A 56 4.68 -10.67 -3.42
N THR A 57 5.31 -10.06 -2.43
CA THR A 57 4.66 -9.72 -1.15
C THR A 57 3.82 -8.46 -1.26
N LYS A 58 4.27 -7.48 -2.06
CA LYS A 58 3.66 -6.14 -2.17
C LYS A 58 3.42 -5.49 -0.81
N PHE A 59 4.31 -5.71 0.15
CA PHE A 59 4.18 -5.11 1.46
C PHE A 59 4.44 -3.61 1.44
N TYR A 60 3.68 -2.89 2.26
CA TYR A 60 3.76 -1.46 2.49
C TYR A 60 5.07 -1.10 3.17
N ILE A 61 5.65 -0.02 2.68
CA ILE A 61 6.83 0.62 3.24
C ILE A 61 6.33 1.67 4.23
N THR A 62 6.91 1.62 5.43
CA THR A 62 6.62 2.48 6.57
C THR A 62 7.93 3.08 7.08
N GLU A 63 7.85 4.06 7.98
CA GLU A 63 9.05 4.60 8.64
C GLU A 63 9.83 3.52 9.41
N LYS A 64 9.19 2.42 9.82
CA LYS A 64 9.84 1.35 10.60
C LYS A 64 10.68 0.39 9.75
N ASN A 65 10.31 0.18 8.48
CA ASN A 65 10.96 -0.81 7.60
C ASN A 65 11.61 -0.19 6.36
N ARG A 66 11.51 1.13 6.14
CA ARG A 66 12.13 1.81 4.98
C ARG A 66 13.66 1.64 4.86
N ASN A 67 14.34 1.33 5.95
CA ASN A 67 15.76 1.01 5.96
C ASN A 67 16.08 -0.32 5.27
N GLU A 68 15.09 -1.15 5.00
CA GLU A 68 15.22 -2.42 4.25
C GLU A 68 15.25 -2.19 2.72
N ILE A 69 14.92 -0.99 2.25
CA ILE A 69 14.99 -0.63 0.83
C ILE A 69 16.45 -0.71 0.36
N LYS A 70 16.70 -1.52 -0.68
CA LYS A 70 18.02 -1.70 -1.28
C LYS A 70 18.20 -0.83 -2.52
N ASN A 71 19.46 -0.50 -2.83
CA ASN A 71 19.80 0.09 -4.12
C ASN A 71 19.34 -0.81 -5.27
N GLY A 72 18.70 -0.21 -6.28
CA GLY A 72 18.11 -0.90 -7.42
C GLY A 72 16.74 -1.50 -7.16
N ALA A 73 16.13 -1.30 -5.99
CA ALA A 73 14.78 -1.78 -5.72
C ALA A 73 13.75 -1.10 -6.65
N ILE A 74 12.76 -1.88 -7.06
CA ILE A 74 11.56 -1.39 -7.74
C ILE A 74 10.46 -1.29 -6.69
N LEU A 75 9.84 -0.14 -6.59
CA LEU A 75 8.75 0.18 -5.67
C LEU A 75 7.49 0.54 -6.46
N LEU A 76 6.33 0.39 -5.83
CA LEU A 76 5.04 0.77 -6.39
C LEU A 76 4.50 1.95 -5.60
N LEU A 77 4.08 3.02 -6.27
CA LEU A 77 3.16 3.99 -5.69
C LEU A 77 1.75 3.40 -5.75
N THR A 78 1.05 3.36 -4.61
CA THR A 78 -0.28 2.76 -4.50
C THR A 78 -1.15 3.56 -3.52
N SER A 79 -2.44 3.23 -3.45
CA SER A 79 -3.35 3.74 -2.40
C SER A 79 -2.80 3.39 -1.02
N SER A 80 -2.92 4.33 -0.09
CA SER A 80 -2.51 4.18 1.30
C SER A 80 -3.22 2.98 1.96
N PRO A 81 -2.61 2.35 2.98
CA PRO A 81 -3.23 1.26 3.72
C PRO A 81 -4.66 1.58 4.19
N ALA A 82 -4.87 2.80 4.70
CA ALA A 82 -6.18 3.27 5.17
C ALA A 82 -7.21 3.33 4.04
N GLN A 83 -6.84 3.88 2.87
CA GLN A 83 -7.73 3.90 1.71
C GLN A 83 -8.04 2.51 1.19
N THR A 84 -7.04 1.65 1.07
CA THR A 84 -7.23 0.26 0.62
C THR A 84 -8.14 -0.50 1.59
N ALA A 85 -7.93 -0.35 2.90
CA ALA A 85 -8.76 -0.95 3.93
C ALA A 85 -10.21 -0.47 3.84
N GLN A 86 -10.44 0.84 3.70
CA GLN A 86 -11.77 1.43 3.52
C GLN A 86 -12.47 0.87 2.28
N GLN A 87 -11.78 0.85 1.13
CA GLN A 87 -12.33 0.34 -0.12
C GLN A 87 -12.69 -1.15 -0.02
N LEU A 88 -11.85 -1.97 0.62
CA LEU A 88 -12.15 -3.39 0.82
C LEU A 88 -13.31 -3.57 1.80
N HIS A 89 -13.34 -2.83 2.90
CA HIS A 89 -14.40 -2.86 3.88
C HIS A 89 -15.78 -2.56 3.24
N GLU A 90 -15.85 -1.58 2.34
CA GLU A 90 -17.08 -1.26 1.58
C GLU A 90 -17.42 -2.34 0.55
N ARG A 91 -16.45 -2.79 -0.25
CA ARG A 91 -16.67 -3.78 -1.32
C ARG A 91 -17.12 -5.14 -0.76
N ILE A 92 -16.62 -5.54 0.41
CA ILE A 92 -17.03 -6.78 1.09
C ILE A 92 -18.51 -6.73 1.51
N GLN A 93 -19.04 -5.55 1.81
CA GLN A 93 -20.45 -5.36 2.15
C GLN A 93 -21.36 -5.19 0.91
N SER A 94 -20.80 -5.29 -0.30
CA SER A 94 -21.57 -5.18 -1.54
C SER A 94 -22.69 -6.21 -1.63
N SER A 95 -23.79 -5.83 -2.28
CA SER A 95 -24.87 -6.74 -2.66
C SER A 95 -24.50 -7.63 -3.86
N SER A 96 -23.49 -7.25 -4.63
CA SER A 96 -22.95 -8.08 -5.72
C SER A 96 -22.02 -9.16 -5.17
N MET A 97 -22.36 -10.42 -5.42
CA MET A 97 -21.51 -11.54 -4.99
C MET A 97 -20.15 -11.56 -5.69
N ASP A 98 -20.09 -11.20 -6.97
CA ASP A 98 -18.81 -11.14 -7.69
C ASP A 98 -17.90 -10.07 -7.09
N ALA A 99 -18.43 -8.87 -6.81
CA ALA A 99 -17.67 -7.80 -6.18
C ALA A 99 -17.17 -8.20 -4.78
N LYS A 100 -18.02 -8.88 -4.01
CA LYS A 100 -17.70 -9.40 -2.68
C LYS A 100 -16.62 -10.48 -2.72
N LEU A 101 -16.73 -11.44 -3.65
CA LEU A 101 -15.75 -12.50 -3.84
C LEU A 101 -14.37 -11.94 -4.18
N GLU A 102 -14.29 -11.02 -5.14
CA GLU A 102 -13.03 -10.38 -5.50
C GLU A 102 -12.45 -9.56 -4.34
N ALA A 103 -13.29 -8.84 -3.60
CA ALA A 103 -12.83 -8.09 -2.43
C ALA A 103 -12.30 -9.00 -1.30
N LEU A 104 -12.90 -10.18 -1.10
CA LEU A 104 -12.40 -11.16 -0.13
C LEU A 104 -11.07 -11.78 -0.56
N LYS A 105 -10.86 -12.03 -1.86
CA LYS A 105 -9.55 -12.46 -2.40
C LYS A 105 -8.48 -11.39 -2.18
N ASP A 106 -8.81 -10.14 -2.50
CA ASP A 106 -7.93 -8.99 -2.27
C ASP A 106 -7.59 -8.87 -0.77
N LEU A 107 -8.60 -8.94 0.10
CA LEU A 107 -8.43 -8.90 1.56
C LEU A 107 -7.51 -10.01 2.05
N ALA A 108 -7.71 -11.26 1.60
CA ALA A 108 -6.88 -12.38 2.02
C ALA A 108 -5.40 -12.18 1.64
N SER A 109 -5.15 -11.59 0.47
CA SER A 109 -3.79 -11.23 0.03
C SER A 109 -3.20 -10.11 0.90
N SER A 110 -3.94 -9.01 1.08
CA SER A 110 -3.49 -7.83 1.81
C SER A 110 -3.32 -8.06 3.31
N SER A 111 -4.10 -8.96 3.92
CA SER A 111 -4.05 -9.26 5.36
C SER A 111 -2.73 -9.89 5.83
N ARG A 112 -1.86 -10.29 4.91
CA ARG A 112 -0.50 -10.75 5.21
C ARG A 112 0.42 -9.60 5.67
N ASP A 113 0.07 -8.37 5.32
CA ASP A 113 0.79 -7.17 5.71
C ASP A 113 0.18 -6.58 6.99
N ILE A 114 0.98 -6.49 8.05
CA ILE A 114 0.56 -5.93 9.33
C ILE A 114 0.10 -4.46 9.24
N THR A 115 0.69 -3.69 8.32
CA THR A 115 0.36 -2.28 8.08
C THR A 115 -1.07 -2.15 7.57
N PHE A 116 -1.44 -2.98 6.59
CA PHE A 116 -2.80 -3.03 6.07
C PHE A 116 -3.76 -3.64 7.11
N ALA A 117 -3.37 -4.76 7.73
CA ALA A 117 -4.23 -5.48 8.67
C ALA A 117 -4.67 -4.58 9.84
N GLN A 118 -3.77 -3.73 10.34
CA GLN A 118 -4.10 -2.78 11.39
C GLN A 118 -5.18 -1.78 10.97
N GLU A 119 -5.11 -1.23 9.75
CA GLU A 119 -6.13 -0.30 9.25
C GLU A 119 -7.49 -0.99 9.07
N PHE A 120 -7.49 -2.23 8.57
CA PHE A 120 -8.73 -3.00 8.43
C PHE A 120 -9.35 -3.34 9.80
N ILE A 121 -8.53 -3.62 10.81
CA ILE A 121 -8.98 -3.83 12.20
C ILE A 121 -9.58 -2.54 12.77
N ASN A 122 -8.96 -1.38 12.51
CA ASN A 122 -9.45 -0.08 12.98
C ASN A 122 -10.84 0.28 12.40
N LEU A 123 -11.23 -0.36 11.28
CA LEU A 123 -12.53 -0.22 10.64
C LEU A 123 -13.55 -1.28 11.11
N ASP A 124 -13.34 -1.92 12.25
CA ASP A 124 -14.17 -3.04 12.74
C ASP A 124 -14.24 -4.22 11.75
N GLY A 125 -13.22 -4.38 10.90
CA GLY A 125 -13.19 -5.39 9.84
C GLY A 125 -13.26 -6.83 10.36
N ILE A 126 -12.80 -7.10 11.59
CA ILE A 126 -12.97 -8.42 12.21
C ILE A 126 -14.45 -8.71 12.45
N SER A 127 -15.19 -7.76 13.02
CA SER A 127 -16.63 -7.89 13.30
C SER A 127 -17.41 -8.12 12.00
N LEU A 128 -17.06 -7.41 10.93
CA LEU A 128 -17.62 -7.63 9.60
C LEU A 128 -17.43 -9.07 9.13
N LEU A 129 -16.20 -9.62 9.24
CA LEU A 129 -15.92 -11.00 8.82
C LEU A 129 -16.66 -12.03 9.67
N THR A 130 -16.72 -11.83 10.99
CA THR A 130 -17.48 -12.72 11.89
C THR A 130 -18.96 -12.74 11.52
N GLN A 131 -19.56 -11.56 11.30
CA GLN A 131 -20.96 -11.46 10.87
C GLN A 131 -21.19 -12.21 9.55
N MET A 132 -20.27 -12.11 8.58
CA MET A 132 -20.40 -12.82 7.31
C MET A 132 -20.38 -14.34 7.46
N VAL A 133 -19.58 -14.88 8.39
CA VAL A 133 -19.56 -16.32 8.69
C VAL A 133 -20.85 -16.74 9.37
N GLU A 134 -21.35 -15.95 10.32
CA GLU A 134 -22.58 -16.23 11.08
C GLU A 134 -23.85 -16.11 10.23
N SER A 135 -23.89 -15.15 9.30
CA SER A 135 -25.04 -14.91 8.43
C SER A 135 -24.94 -15.60 7.07
N GLY A 136 -23.88 -16.38 6.84
CA GLY A 136 -23.70 -17.13 5.60
C GLY A 136 -24.87 -18.11 5.43
N THR A 137 -25.59 -18.01 4.32
CA THR A 137 -26.62 -18.99 3.96
C THR A 137 -25.96 -20.33 3.65
N GLU A 138 -26.57 -21.45 4.07
CA GLU A 138 -26.21 -22.81 3.64
C GLU A 138 -26.11 -22.94 2.12
#